data_AF-A0A533S2X5-F1
#
_entry.id   AF-A0A533S2X5-F1
#
_cell.length_a   1.000
_cell.length_b   1.000
_cell.length_c   1.000
_cell.angle_alpha   90.00
_cell.angle_beta   90.00
_cell.angle_gamma   90.00
#
_symmetry.space_group_name_H-M   'P 1'
#
loop_
_entity.id
_entity.type
_entity.pdbx_description
1 polymer ?
#
loop_
_entity_poly.entity_id
_entity_poly.type
_entity_poly.pdbx_seq_one_letter_code
_entity_poly.pdbx_strand_id
1 'polypeptide(L)' 'MENSVSSKCLTCGSTDIVRNITVSQSVEVGSTGLEYRTAVMLIGTEALLADLCTQCGTVLRLHVKNPDRKWITKS' A
#
# COMPACT_ATOMS: atom_id res chain seq x y z
N MET A 1 -17.26 8.97 -1.62
CA MET A 1 -16.80 8.71 -3.01
C MET A 1 -16.05 7.39 -2.96
N GLU A 2 -16.75 6.28 -3.23
CA GLU A 2 -16.17 4.94 -3.18
C GLU A 2 -15.27 4.77 -4.42
N ASN A 3 -13.96 4.74 -4.21
CA ASN A 3 -13.00 4.35 -5.24
C ASN A 3 -13.29 2.89 -5.60
N SER A 4 -13.74 2.66 -6.84
CA SER A 4 -14.05 1.33 -7.38
C SER A 4 -12.79 0.47 -7.45
N VAL A 5 -12.56 -0.34 -6.41
CA VAL A 5 -11.55 -1.38 -6.46
C VAL A 5 -11.98 -2.37 -7.55
N SER A 6 -11.28 -2.37 -8.68
CA SER A 6 -11.51 -3.34 -9.76
C SER A 6 -11.45 -4.75 -9.16
N SER A 7 -12.55 -5.49 -9.25
CA SER A 7 -12.64 -6.88 -8.76
C SER A 7 -11.84 -7.86 -9.62
N LYS A 8 -11.23 -7.38 -10.71
CA LYS A 8 -10.43 -8.16 -11.65
C LYS A 8 -9.05 -7.56 -11.84
N CYS A 9 -8.06 -8.42 -12.08
CA CYS A 9 -6.74 -8.05 -12.53
C CYS A 9 -6.81 -7.40 -13.92
N LEU A 10 -6.32 -6.18 -14.06
CA LEU A 10 -6.31 -5.47 -15.35
C LEU A 10 -5.29 -6.04 -16.34
N THR A 11 -4.33 -6.83 -15.86
CA THR A 11 -3.30 -7.45 -16.71
C THR A 11 -3.76 -8.77 -17.32
N CYS A 12 -4.39 -9.65 -16.55
CA CYS A 12 -4.77 -11.00 -17.01
C CYS A 12 -6.28 -11.31 -16.94
N GLY A 13 -7.11 -10.41 -16.42
CA GLY A 13 -8.56 -10.60 -16.28
C GLY A 13 -9.00 -11.49 -15.12
N SER A 14 -8.07 -12.15 -14.41
CA SER A 14 -8.39 -13.03 -13.28
C SER A 14 -9.06 -12.30 -12.11
N THR A 15 -9.91 -13.00 -11.37
CA THR A 15 -10.54 -12.58 -10.11
C THR A 15 -9.80 -13.08 -8.87
N ASP A 16 -8.74 -13.88 -9.04
CA ASP A 16 -7.97 -14.48 -7.94
C ASP A 16 -7.02 -13.45 -7.33
N ILE A 17 -7.60 -12.58 -6.50
CA ILE A 17 -6.91 -11.45 -5.87
C ILE A 17 -6.85 -11.66 -4.37
N VAL A 18 -5.63 -11.75 -3.83
CA VAL A 18 -5.37 -11.68 -2.39
C VAL A 18 -5.17 -10.23 -2.01
N ARG A 19 -5.87 -9.76 -0.96
CA ARG A 19 -5.93 -8.34 -0.58
C ARG A 19 -5.22 -8.08 0.74
N ASN A 20 -4.80 -6.82 0.94
CA ASN A 20 -4.22 -6.30 2.18
C ASN A 20 -2.97 -7.06 2.67
N ILE A 21 -2.13 -7.51 1.73
CA ILE A 21 -0.87 -8.19 2.05
C ILE A 21 0.13 -7.16 2.57
N THR A 22 0.84 -7.48 3.65
CA THR A 22 1.90 -6.62 4.19
C THR A 22 3.11 -6.56 3.26
N VAL A 23 3.55 -5.35 2.93
CA VAL A 23 4.85 -5.12 2.30
C VAL A 23 5.89 -4.92 3.40
N SER A 24 6.93 -5.77 3.41
CA SER A 24 7.98 -5.74 4.44
C SER A 24 9.36 -5.90 3.84
N GLN A 25 10.38 -5.42 4.55
CA GLN A 25 11.79 -5.66 4.25
C GLN A 25 12.28 -6.84 5.09
N SER A 26 12.88 -7.83 4.44
CA SER A 26 13.32 -9.05 5.12
C SER A 26 14.60 -8.88 5.95
N VAL A 27 15.39 -7.82 5.71
CA VAL A 27 16.79 -7.71 6.22
C VAL A 27 17.08 -6.40 6.96
N GLU A 28 16.23 -5.38 6.83
CA GLU A 28 16.43 -4.06 7.45
C GLU A 28 15.40 -3.82 8.55
N VAL A 29 15.85 -3.30 9.69
CA VAL A 29 14.96 -2.89 10.80
C VAL A 29 14.28 -1.59 10.42
N GLY A 30 13.08 -1.70 9.85
CA GLY A 30 12.26 -0.54 9.49
C GLY A 30 11.03 -0.92 8.68
N SER A 31 9.94 -0.18 8.84
CA SER A 31 8.73 -0.36 8.02
C SER A 31 8.91 0.26 6.64
N THR A 32 8.65 -0.48 5.56
CA THR A 32 8.46 0.10 4.23
C THR A 32 7.08 0.74 4.16
N GLY A 33 7.03 2.05 3.94
CA GLY A 33 5.78 2.80 4.02
C GLY A 33 5.87 4.23 3.54
N LEU A 34 4.75 4.94 3.66
CA LEU A 34 4.67 6.37 3.37
C LEU A 34 4.95 7.18 4.63
N GLU A 35 5.78 8.20 4.51
CA GLU A 35 6.15 9.06 5.64
C GLU A 35 5.09 10.12 5.91
N TYR A 36 4.83 10.38 7.19
CA TYR A 36 3.90 11.41 7.62
C TYR A 36 4.35 12.11 8.91
N ARG A 37 3.87 13.33 9.14
CA ARG A 37 4.15 14.09 10.37
C ARG A 37 3.17 13.71 11.48
N THR A 38 3.67 13.33 12.66
CA THR A 38 2.86 13.04 13.86
C THR A 38 2.78 14.25 14.80
N ALA A 39 3.87 15.03 14.93
CA ALA A 39 3.99 16.26 15.70
C ALA A 39 5.09 17.17 15.10
N VAL A 40 5.36 18.36 15.68
CA VAL A 40 6.21 19.43 15.11
C VAL A 40 7.61 18.97 14.65
N MET A 41 8.15 17.87 15.17
CA MET A 41 9.46 17.31 14.80
C MET A 41 9.49 15.79 14.56
N LEU A 42 8.37 15.07 14.72
CA LEU A 42 8.35 13.61 14.63
C LEU A 42 7.79 13.13 13.28
N ILE A 43 8.53 12.23 12.64
CA ILE A 43 8.15 11.53 11.42
C ILE A 43 7.74 10.11 11.79
N GLY A 44 6.55 9.71 11.34
CA GLY A 44 6.10 8.33 11.38
C GLY A 44 6.07 7.74 9.98
N THR A 45 5.96 6.42 9.91
CA THR A 45 5.80 5.67 8.67
C THR A 45 4.51 4.87 8.75
N GLU A 46 3.62 5.07 7.78
CA GLU A 46 2.41 4.25 7.62
C GLU A 46 2.73 3.12 6.64
N ALA A 47 2.57 1.87 7.11
CA ALA A 47 2.94 0.68 6.33
C ALA A 47 2.12 0.59 5.04
N LEU A 48 2.78 0.14 3.96
CA LEU A 48 2.12 -0.17 2.70
C LEU A 48 1.51 -1.57 2.75
N LEU A 49 0.29 -1.65 2.21
CA LEU A 49 -0.43 -2.88 1.91
C LEU A 49 -0.52 -3.04 0.40
N ALA A 50 -0.60 -4.29 -0.05
CA ALA A 50 -0.72 -4.64 -1.45
C ALA A 50 -1.93 -5.56 -1.71
N ASP A 51 -2.58 -5.36 -2.86
CA ASP A 51 -3.50 -6.32 -3.45
C ASP A 51 -2.80 -7.02 -4.63
N LEU A 52 -2.70 -8.35 -4.60
CA LEU A 52 -1.91 -9.16 -5.55
C LEU A 52 -2.81 -10.14 -6.32
N CYS A 53 -2.65 -10.19 -7.64
CA CYS A 53 -3.17 -11.27 -8.47
C CYS A 53 -2.28 -12.51 -8.30
N THR A 54 -2.82 -13.59 -7.75
CA THR A 54 -2.04 -14.82 -7.54
C THR A 54 -1.85 -15.63 -8.82
N GLN A 55 -2.62 -15.35 -9.87
CA GLN A 55 -2.47 -16.02 -11.17
C GLN A 55 -1.30 -15.48 -11.98
N CYS A 56 -1.12 -14.16 -12.03
CA CYS A 56 -0.10 -13.52 -12.89
C CYS A 56 0.95 -12.71 -12.13
N GLY A 57 0.85 -12.62 -10.80
CA GLY A 57 1.81 -11.89 -9.97
C GLY A 57 1.70 -10.36 -10.02
N THR A 58 0.73 -9.79 -10.75
CA THR A 58 0.56 -8.34 -10.80
C THR A 58 0.10 -7.80 -9.44
N VAL A 59 0.78 -6.76 -8.95
CA VAL A 59 0.29 -5.92 -7.86
C VAL A 59 -0.74 -4.95 -8.44
N LEU A 60 -2.01 -5.10 -8.05
CA LEU A 60 -3.11 -4.28 -8.54
C LEU A 60 -3.11 -2.89 -7.89
N ARG A 61 -2.78 -2.82 -6.60
CA ARG A 61 -2.83 -1.60 -5.82
C ARG A 61 -1.86 -1.68 -4.65
N LEU A 62 -1.23 -0.55 -4.36
CA LEU A 62 -0.60 -0.26 -3.08
C LEU A 62 -1.45 0.76 -2.34
N HIS A 63 -1.69 0.55 -1.05
CA HIS A 63 -2.48 1.45 -0.21
C HIS A 63 -2.01 1.46 1.23
N VAL A 64 -2.41 2.48 1.97
CA VAL A 64 -2.20 2.60 3.42
C VAL A 64 -3.49 2.32 4.17
N LYS A 65 -3.39 1.91 5.44
CA LYS A 65 -4.57 1.71 6.30
C LYS A 65 -5.25 3.03 6.67
N ASN A 66 -4.46 4.06 6.97
CA ASN A 66 -4.97 5.37 7.35
C ASN A 66 -4.58 6.39 6.26
N PRO A 67 -5.49 6.77 5.34
CA PRO A 67 -5.19 7.75 4.29
C PRO A 67 -5.12 9.19 4.84
N ASP A 68 -5.73 9.45 5.99
CA ASP A 68 -5.84 10.78 6.59
C ASP A 68 -4.61 11.13 7.45
N ARG A 69 -3.44 11.15 6.82
CA ARG A 69 -2.18 11.58 7.45
C ARG A 69 -1.66 12.86 6.83
N LYS A 70 -0.82 13.57 7.58
CA LYS A 70 -0.03 14.71 7.06
C LYS A 70 1.17 14.19 6.28
N TRP A 71 0.93 13.73 5.06
CA TRP A 71 1.94 13.13 4.18
C TRP A 71 3.10 14.07 3.90
N ILE A 72 4.32 13.52 3.88
CA ILE A 72 5.51 14.26 3.47
C ILE A 72 5.65 14.10 1.96
N THR A 73 5.52 15.21 1.23
CA THR A 73 5.74 15.27 -0.22
C THR A 73 7.11 15.89 -0.48
N LYS A 74 7.91 15.28 -1.38
CA LYS A 74 9.10 15.95 -1.90
C LYS A 74 8.66 17.02 -2.91
N SER A 75 9.09 18.25 -2.69
CA SER A 75 8.94 19.40 -3.59
C SER A 75 9.99 19.38 -4.68
#